data_AF-A0A931W185-F1
#
_entry.id   AF-A0A931W185-F1
#
_cell.length_a   1.000
_cell.length_b   1.000
_cell.length_c   1.000
_cell.angle_alpha   90.00
_cell.angle_beta   90.00
_cell.angle_gamma   90.00
#
_symmetry.space_group_name_H-M   'P 1'
#
loop_
_entity.id
_entity.type
_entity.pdbx_description
1 polymer ?
#
loop_
_entity_poly.entity_id
_entity_poly.type
_entity_poly.pdbx_seq_one_letter_code
_entity_poly.pdbx_strand_id
1 'polypeptide(L)' 'MSTKLSTEVIHGMARELAGLELDPDRLKLLTPRLEGLLGEINRLDELDLNEVEPAPIIEMKGE' A
#
# COMPACT_ATOMS: atom_id res chain seq x y z
N MET A 1 10.61 6.87 -9.79
CA MET A 1 9.60 7.97 -9.79
C MET A 1 9.04 8.09 -8.37
N SER A 2 8.93 9.29 -7.80
CA SER A 2 8.27 9.47 -6.50
C SER A 2 6.78 9.68 -6.75
N THR A 3 6.00 8.62 -6.61
CA THR A 3 4.54 8.68 -6.73
C THR A 3 3.99 9.23 -5.41
N LYS A 4 3.64 10.52 -5.37
CA LYS A 4 2.93 11.10 -4.22
C LYS A 4 1.46 10.69 -4.29
N LEU A 5 0.93 10.21 -3.17
CA LEU A 5 -0.50 9.91 -3.05
C LEU A 5 -1.24 11.22 -2.77
N SER A 6 -2.25 11.53 -3.58
CA SER A 6 -3.10 12.67 -3.27
C SER A 6 -3.98 12.37 -2.05
N THR A 7 -4.31 13.41 -1.29
CA THR A 7 -5.23 13.30 -0.14
C THR A 7 -6.58 12.73 -0.56
N GLU A 8 -7.05 13.03 -1.78
CA GLU A 8 -8.30 12.50 -2.34
C GLU A 8 -8.23 10.99 -2.55
N VAL A 9 -7.10 10.47 -3.06
CA VAL A 9 -6.89 9.02 -3.22
C VAL A 9 -6.89 8.32 -1.86
N ILE A 10 -6.17 8.87 -0.89
CA ILE A 10 -6.11 8.29 0.47
C ILE A 10 -7.49 8.28 1.13
N HIS A 11 -8.24 9.36 0.98
CA HIS A 11 -9.60 9.46 1.51
C HIS A 11 -10.55 8.46 0.81
N GLY A 12 -10.45 8.33 -0.51
CA GLY A 12 -11.18 7.31 -1.28
C GLY A 12 -10.88 5.90 -0.79
N MET A 13 -9.59 5.56 -0.65
CA MET A 13 -9.16 4.24 -0.15
C MET A 13 -9.68 3.95 1.27
N ALA A 14 -9.59 4.93 2.18
CA ALA A 14 -10.09 4.78 3.54
C ALA A 14 -11.61 4.47 3.56
N ARG A 15 -12.37 5.17 2.71
CA ARG A 15 -13.82 4.97 2.59
C ARG A 15 -14.17 3.64 1.93
N GLU A 16 -13.54 3.30 0.81
CA GLU A 16 -13.93 2.16 -0.01
C GLU A 16 -13.41 0.83 0.54
N LEU A 17 -12.19 0.80 1.09
CA LEU A 17 -11.54 -0.44 1.55
C LEU A 17 -11.76 -0.69 3.04
N ALA A 18 -11.83 0.38 3.85
CA ALA A 18 -11.95 0.27 5.30
C ALA A 18 -13.29 0.77 5.85
N GLY A 19 -14.16 1.36 5.01
CA GLY A 19 -15.42 1.95 5.48
C GLY A 19 -15.21 3.14 6.42
N LEU A 20 -14.02 3.76 6.41
CA LEU A 20 -13.64 4.83 7.32
C LEU A 20 -13.84 6.18 6.65
N GLU A 21 -14.62 7.04 7.29
CA GLU A 21 -14.72 8.45 6.94
C GLU A 21 -13.72 9.23 7.81
N LEU A 22 -12.67 9.74 7.18
CA LEU A 22 -11.57 10.40 7.86
C LEU A 22 -11.67 11.91 7.70
N ASP A 23 -11.60 12.62 8.82
CA ASP A 23 -11.48 14.07 8.80
C ASP A 23 -10.10 14.51 8.24
N PRO A 24 -9.96 15.77 7.80
CA PRO A 24 -8.72 16.27 7.20
C PRO A 24 -7.47 16.14 8.07
N ASP A 25 -7.61 16.19 9.40
CA ASP A 25 -6.47 16.10 10.31
C ASP A 25 -6.01 14.65 10.46
N ARG A 26 -6.94 13.70 10.51
CA ARG A 26 -6.60 12.27 10.43
C ARG A 26 -5.97 11.90 9.09
N LEU A 27 -6.45 12.46 7.98
CA LEU A 27 -5.84 12.24 6.66
C LEU A 27 -4.38 12.72 6.64
N LYS A 28 -4.10 13.92 7.16
CA LYS A 28 -2.72 14.45 7.26
C LYS A 28 -1.79 13.56 8.08
N LEU A 29 -2.30 12.89 9.12
CA LEU A 29 -1.51 11.96 9.92
C LEU A 29 -1.23 10.64 9.18
N LEU A 30 -2.17 10.21 8.33
CA LEU A 30 -2.07 8.95 7.59
C LEU A 30 -1.18 9.05 6.34
N THR A 31 -1.22 10.20 5.65
CA THR A 31 -0.54 10.41 4.36
C THR A 31 0.96 10.06 4.39
N PRO A 32 1.78 10.57 5.32
CA PRO A 32 3.22 10.29 5.30
C PRO A 32 3.53 8.81 5.46
N ARG A 33 2.70 8.09 6.22
CA ARG A 33 2.88 6.65 6.47
C ARG A 33 2.54 5.83 5.24
N LEU A 34 1.45 6.18 4.54
CA LEU A 34 1.08 5.53 3.28
C LEU A 34 2.09 5.82 2.16
N GLU A 35 2.59 7.05 2.07
CA GLU A 35 3.66 7.40 1.12
C GLU A 35 4.94 6.62 1.39
N GLY A 36 5.31 6.42 2.67
CA GLY A 36 6.46 5.60 3.04
C GLY A 36 6.31 4.15 2.59
N LEU A 37 5.16 3.52 2.88
CA LEU A 37 4.87 2.14 2.46
C LEU A 37 4.84 1.99 0.94
N LEU A 38 4.23 2.93 0.22
CA LEU A 38 4.23 2.94 -1.24
C LEU A 38 5.67 3.07 -1.78
N GLY A 39 6.50 3.89 -1.14
CA GLY A 39 7.92 4.01 -1.46
C GLY A 39 8.68 2.70 -1.29
N GLU A 40 8.40 1.93 -0.24
CA GLU A 40 8.98 0.60 -0.03
C GLU A 40 8.52 -0.39 -1.10
N ILE A 41 7.23 -0.42 -1.43
CA ILE A 41 6.68 -1.29 -2.48
C ILE A 41 7.30 -0.96 -3.84
N ASN A 42 7.43 0.32 -4.21
CA ASN A 42 8.01 0.72 -5.49
C ASN A 42 9.49 0.33 -5.61
N ARG A 43 10.21 0.10 -4.50
CA ARG A 43 11.59 -0.43 -4.55
C ARG A 43 11.62 -1.90 -4.92
N LEU A 44 10.51 -2.63 -4.78
CA LEU A 44 10.43 -4.02 -5.21
C LEU A 44 10.50 -4.15 -6.74
N ASP A 45 10.05 -3.13 -7.48
CA ASP A 45 10.17 -3.08 -8.95
C ASP A 45 11.63 -2.99 -9.42
N GLU A 46 12.54 -2.58 -8.54
CA GLU A 46 13.97 -2.49 -8.80
C GLU A 46 14.69 -3.83 -8.53
N LEU A 47 13.99 -4.83 -7.98
CA LEU A 47 14.58 -6.13 -7.71
C LEU A 47 14.72 -6.95 -8.98
N ASP A 48 15.94 -7.44 -9.22
CA ASP A 48 16.19 -8.45 -10.24
C ASP A 48 15.69 -9.82 -9.76
N LEU A 49 14.58 -10.28 -10.35
CA LEU A 49 13.93 -11.55 -10.01
C LEU A 49 14.30 -12.68 -10.99
N ASN A 50 15.26 -12.48 -11.89
CA ASN A 50 15.57 -13.43 -12.96
C ASN A 50 15.99 -14.84 -12.47
N GLU A 51 16.43 -14.97 -11.21
CA GLU A 51 16.84 -16.25 -10.60
C GLU A 51 16.02 -16.62 -9.35
N VAL A 52 14.91 -15.93 -9.09
CA VAL A 52 14.06 -16.19 -7.91
C VAL A 52 12.86 -17.03 -8.34
N GLU A 53 12.82 -18.31 -7.97
CA GLU A 53 11.60 -19.09 -8.09
C GLU A 53 10.54 -18.57 -7.10
N PRO A 54 9.33 -18.23 -7.56
CA PRO A 54 8.27 -17.82 -6.67
C PRO A 54 7.95 -18.96 -5.70
N ALA A 55 7.92 -18.63 -4.40
CA ALA A 55 7.57 -19.62 -3.39
C ALA A 55 6.22 -20.27 -3.74
N PRO A 56 6.08 -21.60 -3.58
CA PRO A 56 4.83 -22.28 -3.83
C PRO A 56 3.73 -21.66 -2.96
N ILE A 57 2.60 -21.31 -3.59
CA ILE A 57 1.43 -20.78 -2.88
C ILE A 57 0.97 -21.85 -1.91
N ILE A 58 1.17 -21.62 -0.61
CA ILE A 58 0.62 -22.48 0.44
C ILE A 58 -0.83 -22.05 0.61
N GLU A 59 -1.76 -22.79 0.02
CA GLU A 59 -3.18 -22.68 0.36
C GLU A 59 -3.34 -23.04 1.84
N MET A 60 -3.55 -22.03 2.69
CA MET A 60 -3.99 -22.25 4.05
C MET A 60 -5.42 -22.80 4.00
N LYS A 61 -5.57 -24.13 3.99
CA LYS A 61 -6.84 -24.75 4.35
C LYS A 61 -7.14 -24.36 5.79
N GLY A 62 -8.11 -23.46 5.97
CA GLY A 62 -8.69 -23.19 7.27
C GLY A 62 -9.27 -24.48 7.84
N GLU A 63 -8.81 -24.84 9.04
CA GLU A 63 -9.56 -25.66 9.98
C GLU A 63 -10.35 -24.76 10.93
#